data_AF-A0A418MG43-F1
#
_entry.id   AF-A0A418MG43-F1
#
_cell.length_a   1.000
_cell.length_b   1.000
_cell.length_c   1.000
_cell.angle_alpha   90.00
_cell.angle_beta   90.00
_cell.angle_gamma   90.00
#
_symmetry.space_group_name_H-M   'P 1'
#
loop_
_entity.id
_entity.type
_entity.pdbx_description
1 polymer ?
#
loop_
_entity_poly.entity_id
_entity_poly.type
_entity_poly.pdbx_seq_one_letter_code
_entity_poly.pdbx_strand_id
1 'polypeptide(L)' 'MTISGRSVFNRQVKRLKGTEDILRLRLGDFRVVFSIEDEKLAVLVISIGSRGNIYNRF' A
#
# COMPACT_ATOMS: atom_id res chain seq x y z
N MET A 1 -10.39 15.64 -20.85
CA MET A 1 -9.31 16.03 -19.91
C MET A 1 -9.39 15.10 -18.71
N THR A 2 -8.70 13.96 -18.77
CA THR A 2 -8.74 12.94 -17.72
C THR A 2 -7.64 13.26 -16.73
N ILE A 3 -7.97 13.40 -15.45
CA ILE A 3 -6.96 13.51 -14.38
C ILE A 3 -6.24 12.15 -14.35
N SER A 4 -5.06 12.09 -14.97
CA SER A 4 -4.25 10.89 -15.20
C SER A 4 -3.80 10.16 -13.93
N GLY A 5 -4.09 10.70 -12.74
CA GLY A 5 -3.72 10.12 -11.45
C GLY A 5 -4.60 8.97 -10.94
N ARG A 6 -5.88 8.87 -11.33
CA ARG A 6 -6.81 7.92 -10.67
C ARG A 6 -6.62 6.45 -11.08
N SER A 7 -6.04 6.20 -12.26
CA SER A 7 -5.84 4.83 -12.79
C SER A 7 -4.57 4.14 -12.26
N VAL A 8 -3.54 4.91 -11.87
CA VAL A 8 -2.24 4.36 -11.48
C VAL A 8 -2.28 3.80 -10.06
N PHE A 9 -2.95 4.50 -9.13
CA PHE A 9 -3.09 4.04 -7.74
C PHE A 9 -3.71 2.66 -7.65
N ASN A 10 -4.77 2.39 -8.40
CA ASN A 10 -5.42 1.07 -8.39
C ASN A 10 -4.49 -0.07 -8.89
N ARG A 11 -3.61 0.20 -9.85
CA ARG A 11 -2.66 -0.83 -10.34
C ARG A 11 -1.52 -1.13 -9.37
N GLN A 12 -1.12 -0.14 -8.57
CA GLN A 12 0.00 -0.26 -7.64
C GLN A 12 -0.43 -0.73 -6.25
N VAL A 13 -1.67 -0.45 -5.85
CA VAL A 13 -2.26 -0.94 -4.60
C VAL A 13 -2.79 -2.36 -4.81
N LYS A 14 -2.34 -3.29 -3.98
CA LYS A 14 -2.85 -4.68 -3.95
C LYS A 14 -3.02 -5.15 -2.52
N ARG A 15 -4.04 -5.95 -2.25
CA ARG A 15 -4.14 -6.70 -0.99
C ARG A 15 -2.93 -7.62 -0.82
N LEU A 16 -2.41 -7.69 0.40
CA LEU A 16 -1.39 -8.65 0.77
C LEU A 16 -2.03 -10.04 0.88
N LYS A 17 -1.35 -11.09 0.42
CA LYS A 17 -1.92 -12.44 0.46
C LYS A 17 -1.97 -12.92 1.91
N GLY A 18 -3.09 -13.53 2.31
CA GLY A 18 -3.28 -14.06 3.67
C GLY A 18 -3.75 -13.04 4.70
N THR A 19 -4.14 -11.83 4.27
CA THR A 19 -4.66 -10.77 5.14
C THR A 19 -5.91 -10.17 4.52
N GLU A 20 -6.90 -9.79 5.32
CA GLU A 20 -8.16 -9.21 4.82
C GLU A 20 -8.05 -7.70 4.56
N ASP A 21 -7.39 -6.99 5.48
CA ASP A 21 -7.41 -5.51 5.53
C ASP A 21 -6.06 -4.85 5.25
N ILE A 22 -5.04 -5.65 4.92
CA ILE A 22 -3.70 -5.14 4.65
C ILE A 22 -3.51 -4.94 3.15
N LEU A 23 -3.15 -3.72 2.80
CA LEU A 23 -2.85 -3.27 1.46
C LEU A 23 -1.35 -3.01 1.30
N ARG A 24 -0.89 -3.14 0.06
CA ARG A 24 0.47 -2.78 -0.34
C ARG A 24 0.43 -1.86 -1.55
N LEU A 25 1.04 -0.69 -1.41
CA LEU A 25 1.34 0.22 -2.51
C LEU A 25 2.79 0.02 -2.97
N ARG A 26 3.03 0.02 -4.29
CA ARG A 26 4.37 -0.08 -4.88
C ARG A 26 4.76 1.23 -5.58
N LEU A 27 5.65 2.00 -4.95
CA LEU A 27 6.19 3.24 -5.49
C LEU A 27 7.59 3.00 -6.05
N GLY A 28 7.68 2.62 -7.33
CA GLY A 28 8.95 2.24 -7.95
C GLY A 28 9.59 1.04 -7.26
N ASP A 29 10.68 1.30 -6.53
CA ASP A 29 11.45 0.33 -5.74
C ASP A 29 11.06 0.24 -4.28
N PHE A 30 10.19 1.14 -3.81
CA PHE A 30 9.66 1.11 -2.45
C PHE A 30 8.32 0.38 -2.38
N ARG A 31 8.07 -0.21 -1.23
CA ARG A 31 6.76 -0.74 -0.84
C ARG A 31 6.29 -0.01 0.41
N VAL A 32 4.99 0.23 0.45
CA VAL A 32 4.28 0.73 1.63
C VAL A 32 3.23 -0.30 1.97
N VAL A 33 3.24 -0.78 3.22
CA VAL A 33 2.23 -1.67 3.78
C VAL A 33 1.36 -0.83 4.70
N PHE A 34 0.05 -0.88 4.49
CA PHE A 34 -0.90 -0.03 5.21
C PHE A 34 -2.27 -0.68 5.30
N SER A 35 -3.09 -0.22 6.24
CA SER A 35 -4.53 -0.48 6.31
C SER A 35 -5.32 0.83 6.22
N ILE A 36 -6.60 0.72 5.91
CA ILE A 36 -7.54 1.85 5.86
C ILE A 36 -8.60 1.61 6.93
N GLU A 37 -8.84 2.62 7.76
CA GLU A 37 -9.92 2.64 8.75
C GLU A 37 -10.97 3.67 8.29
N ASP A 38 -11.97 3.21 7.52
CA ASP A 38 -12.97 4.08 6.90
C ASP A 38 -13.78 4.87 7.93
N GLU A 39 -14.14 4.26 9.06
CA GLU A 39 -14.90 4.91 10.14
C GLU A 39 -14.17 6.11 10.75
N LYS A 40 -12.83 6.08 10.73
CA LYS A 40 -11.97 7.14 11.27
C LYS A 40 -11.39 8.02 10.17
N LEU A 41 -11.71 7.76 8.90
CA LEU A 41 -11.11 8.39 7.73
C LEU A 41 -9.57 8.41 7.80
N ALA A 42 -8.99 7.31 8.28
CA ALA A 42 -7.56 7.20 8.58
C ALA A 42 -6.87 6.14 7.73
N VAL A 43 -5.58 6.36 7.45
CA VAL A 43 -4.70 5.39 6.81
C VAL A 43 -3.57 5.08 7.77
N LEU A 44 -3.50 3.83 8.22
CA LEU A 44 -2.44 3.37 9.13
C LEU A 44 -1.29 2.79 8.32
N VAL A 45 -0.15 3.48 8.32
CA VAL A 45 1.07 2.98 7.68
C VAL A 45 1.81 2.05 8.64
N ILE A 46 1.92 0.78 8.26
CA ILE A 46 2.52 -0.27 9.08
C ILE A 46 4.02 -0.37 8.81
N SER A 47 4.43 -0.28 7.54
CA SER A 47 5.84 -0.38 7.17
C SER A 47 6.11 0.29 5.82
N ILE A 48 7.30 0.87 5.69
CA ILE A 48 7.83 1.44 4.45
C ILE A 48 9.25 0.91 4.27
N GLY A 49 9.58 0.43 3.08
CA GLY A 49 10.92 -0.09 2.81
C GLY A 49 11.19 -0.35 1.34
N SER A 50 12.48 -0.45 0.99
CA SER A 50 12.94 -0.80 -0.34
C SER A 50 12.69 -2.29 -0.66
N ARG A 51 12.79 -2.63 -1.94
CA ARG A 51 12.56 -3.98 -2.44
C ARG A 51 13.47 -5.00 -1.75
N GLY A 52 12.89 -5.90 -0.96
CA GLY A 52 13.61 -6.97 -0.25
C GLY A 52 13.82 -6.69 1.25
N ASN A 53 13.87 -5.42 1.67
CA ASN A 53 14.08 -5.07 3.08
C ASN A 53 12.77 -5.01 3.89
N ILE A 54 11.62 -4.80 3.22
CA ILE A 54 10.35 -4.57 3.92
C ILE A 54 9.81 -5.78 4.71
N TYR A 55 10.32 -6.99 4.46
CA TYR A 55 9.95 -8.20 5.20
C TYR A 55 10.93 -8.54 6.33
N ASN A 56 12.10 -7.90 6.41
CA ASN A 56 13.12 -8.24 7.40
C ASN A 56 12.79 -7.76 8.83
N ARG A 57 11.58 -7.22 9.03
CA ARG A 57 11.12 -6.66 10.31
C ARG A 57 9.98 -7.45 10.95
N PHE A 58 9.57 -8.56 10.31
CA PHE A 58 8.59 -9.52 10.80
C PHE A 58 9.21 -10.91 10.88
#